data_AF-A0A256YLK0-F1
#
_entry.id   AF-A0A256YLK0-F1
#
_cell.length_a   1.000
_cell.length_b   1.000
_cell.length_c   1.000
_cell.angle_alpha   90.00
_cell.angle_beta   90.00
_cell.angle_gamma   90.00
#
_symmetry.space_group_name_H-M   'P 1'
#
loop_
_entity.id
_entity.type
_entity.pdbx_description
1 polymer ?
#
loop_
_entity_poly.entity_id
_entity_poly.type
_entity_poly.pdbx_seq_one_letter_code
_entity_poly.pdbx_strand_id
1 'polypeptide(L)'
;MNGIYVELPRKTWVKVKGRLGGIATSKKVGQTLIAESLDGKPEIKKKPIDTYYISSTSVTKYIYKLIDSNLHRTSLIVIRYIDVEKYRVEIYSGRVKEIRKIAEEMNIIRKQKPKNKQ
;
A
#
# COMPACT_ATOMS: atom_id res chain seq x y z
N MET A 1 9.43 0.63 -13.88
CA MET A 1 8.37 1.40 -13.19
C MET A 1 8.30 0.88 -11.77
N ASN A 2 8.87 1.60 -10.81
CA ASN A 2 8.93 1.19 -9.41
C ASN A 2 8.18 2.22 -8.55
N GLY A 3 7.77 1.83 -7.35
CA GLY A 3 7.02 2.68 -6.43
C GLY A 3 5.85 1.98 -5.78
N ILE A 4 5.21 2.69 -4.85
CA ILE A 4 3.96 2.28 -4.22
C ILE A 4 2.85 3.14 -4.83
N TYR A 5 1.87 2.48 -5.44
CA TYR A 5 0.69 3.11 -6.03
C TYR A 5 -0.51 2.73 -5.17
N VAL A 6 -1.32 3.71 -4.78
CA VAL A 6 -2.45 3.50 -3.88
C VAL A 6 -3.70 4.05 -4.52
N GLU A 7 -4.76 3.23 -4.53
CA GLU A 7 -6.11 3.67 -4.86
C GLU A 7 -6.81 4.10 -3.58
N LEU A 8 -7.30 5.33 -3.54
CA LEU A 8 -8.06 5.87 -2.42
C LEU A 8 -9.55 5.50 -2.56
N PRO A 9 -10.36 5.57 -1.48
CA PRO A 9 -11.79 5.22 -1.52
C PRO A 9 -12.62 5.98 -2.57
N ARG A 10 -12.17 7.17 -2.97
CA ARG A 10 -12.79 7.98 -4.03
C ARG A 10 -12.34 7.59 -5.45
N LYS A 11 -11.73 6.41 -5.62
CA LYS A 11 -11.13 5.92 -6.89
C LYS A 11 -10.02 6.80 -7.46
N THR A 12 -9.46 7.67 -6.62
CA THR A 12 -8.29 8.49 -6.96
C THR A 12 -7.03 7.65 -6.81
N TRP A 13 -6.13 7.74 -7.77
CA TRP A 13 -4.85 7.05 -7.74
C TRP A 13 -3.75 8.00 -7.31
N VAL A 14 -2.89 7.53 -6.41
CA VAL A 14 -1.73 8.31 -5.97
C VAL A 14 -0.46 7.45 -6.03
N LYS A 15 0.65 8.07 -6.41
CA LYS A 15 1.99 7.48 -6.30
C LYS A 15 2.68 8.03 -5.06
N VAL A 16 3.01 7.15 -4.13
CA VAL A 16 3.72 7.53 -2.91
C VAL A 16 5.18 7.82 -3.25
N LYS A 17 5.62 9.05 -3.01
CA LYS A 17 6.99 9.53 -3.24
C LYS A 17 7.86 9.43 -2.00
N GLY A 18 7.27 9.47 -0.81
CA GLY A 18 8.00 9.42 0.45
C GLY A 18 7.11 9.77 1.65
N ARG A 19 7.76 10.15 2.75
CA ARG A 19 7.10 10.67 3.94
C ARG A 19 7.79 11.96 4.39
N LEU A 20 7.03 12.92 4.91
CA LEU A 20 7.59 14.03 5.68
C LEU A 20 7.70 13.60 7.15
N GLY A 21 8.89 13.75 7.71
CA GLY A 21 9.12 13.64 9.14
C GLY A 21 8.62 14.90 9.83
N GLY A 22 7.59 14.76 10.67
CA GLY A 22 7.18 15.74 11.68
C GLY A 22 6.83 17.13 11.15
N ILE A 23 5.62 17.30 10.64
CA ILE A 23 5.02 18.63 10.62
C ILE A 23 4.64 18.95 12.07
N ALA A 24 5.43 19.81 12.72
CA ALA A 24 5.12 20.31 14.05
C ALA A 24 3.86 21.20 13.96
N THR A 25 2.70 20.59 14.18
CA THR A 25 1.50 21.32 14.61
C THR A 25 1.42 21.17 16.12
N SER A 26 1.08 22.25 16.84
CA SER A 26 1.39 22.51 18.26
C SER A 26 0.96 21.47 19.30
N LYS A 27 0.42 20.29 18.94
CA LYS A 27 0.08 19.20 19.87
C LYS A 27 0.33 17.75 19.39
N LYS A 28 0.89 17.47 18.20
CA LYS A 28 1.22 16.08 17.80
C LYS A 28 2.18 16.04 16.60
N VAL A 29 3.28 15.29 16.73
CA VAL A 29 4.17 14.96 15.60
C VAL A 29 3.45 13.94 14.72
N GLY A 30 2.77 14.41 13.67
CA GLY A 30 2.15 13.57 12.65
C GLY A 30 3.16 13.17 11.56
N GLN A 31 3.17 11.90 11.17
CA GLN A 31 3.80 11.48 9.91
C GLN A 31 2.80 11.69 8.77
N THR A 32 3.24 12.32 7.68
CA THR A 32 2.41 12.57 6.49
C THR A 32 3.04 11.90 5.27
N LEU A 33 2.26 11.15 4.50
CA LEU A 33 2.68 10.59 3.22
C LEU A 33 2.74 11.70 2.18
N ILE A 34 3.87 11.77 1.46
CA ILE A 34 3.99 12.58 0.26
C ILE A 34 3.55 11.70 -0.90
N ALA A 35 2.49 12.11 -1.59
CA ALA A 35 2.00 11.40 -2.75
C ALA A 35 1.68 12.37 -3.89
N GLU A 36 1.91 11.92 -5.12
CA GLU A 36 1.51 12.61 -6.33
C GLU A 36 0.21 11.99 -6.84
N SER A 37 -0.79 12.82 -7.14
CA SER A 37 -2.02 12.36 -7.78
C SER A 37 -1.73 11.92 -9.22
N LEU A 38 -2.38 10.85 -9.66
CA LEU A 38 -2.28 10.34 -11.02
C LEU A 38 -3.61 10.55 -11.75
N ASP A 39 -3.54 10.88 -13.03
CA ASP A 39 -4.67 10.97 -13.95
C ASP A 39 -5.18 9.58 -14.39
N GLY A 40 -5.43 8.72 -13.40
CA GLY A 40 -5.98 7.39 -13.58
C GLY A 40 -5.12 6.26 -13.02
N LYS A 41 -5.58 5.04 -13.27
CA LYS A 41 -4.95 3.81 -12.78
C LYS A 41 -3.57 3.61 -13.41
N PRO A 42 -2.55 3.15 -12.65
CA PRO A 42 -1.27 2.82 -13.22
C PRO A 42 -1.40 1.71 -14.27
N GLU A 43 -0.85 1.95 -15.47
CA GLU A 43 -0.83 1.00 -16.57
C GLU A 43 0.19 -0.11 -16.32
N ILE A 44 -0.26 -1.21 -15.73
CA ILE A 44 0.57 -2.38 -15.45
C ILE A 44 0.08 -3.56 -16.28
N LYS A 45 0.84 -3.91 -17.32
CA LYS A 45 0.52 -4.99 -18.27
C LYS A 45 0.82 -6.41 -17.75
N LYS A 46 1.54 -6.52 -16.62
CA LYS A 46 1.93 -7.81 -16.04
C LYS A 46 0.88 -8.30 -15.05
N LYS A 47 0.86 -9.61 -14.77
CA LYS A 47 0.11 -10.18 -13.64
C LYS A 47 0.91 -9.97 -12.34
N PRO A 48 0.24 -9.79 -11.18
CA PRO A 48 0.94 -9.72 -9.91
C PRO A 48 1.59 -11.07 -9.57
N ILE A 49 2.79 -11.00 -8.99
CA ILE A 49 3.56 -12.15 -8.49
C ILE A 49 2.95 -12.66 -7.18
N ASP A 50 2.53 -11.74 -6.31
CA ASP A 50 1.85 -12.06 -5.06
C ASP A 50 0.70 -11.10 -4.83
N THR A 51 -0.32 -11.56 -4.12
CA THR A 51 -1.52 -10.80 -3.80
C THR A 51 -2.10 -11.23 -2.47
N TYR A 52 -2.39 -10.25 -1.60
CA TYR A 52 -3.04 -10.48 -0.32
C TYR A 52 -3.88 -9.27 0.10
N TYR A 53 -4.64 -9.42 1.19
CA TYR A 53 -5.49 -8.36 1.73
C TYR A 53 -4.95 -7.86 3.05
N ILE A 54 -5.05 -6.55 3.29
CA ILE A 54 -4.66 -5.93 4.56
C ILE A 54 -5.79 -5.05 5.09
N SER A 55 -5.80 -4.82 6.41
CA SER A 55 -6.79 -3.96 7.06
C SER A 55 -6.64 -2.49 6.61
N SER A 56 -7.76 -1.82 6.29
CA SER A 56 -7.79 -0.40 5.93
C SER A 56 -7.20 0.52 7.00
N THR A 57 -7.36 0.19 8.29
CA THR A 57 -6.79 0.95 9.41
C THR A 57 -5.26 0.86 9.51
N SER A 58 -4.66 -0.13 8.85
CA SER A 58 -3.22 -0.41 8.92
C SER A 58 -2.46 -0.05 7.64
N VAL A 59 -3.17 0.31 6.57
CA VAL A 59 -2.58 0.57 5.24
C VAL A 59 -1.51 1.67 5.30
N THR A 60 -1.77 2.78 5.99
CA THR A 60 -0.83 3.90 6.08
C THR A 60 0.44 3.51 6.83
N LYS A 61 0.30 2.81 7.97
CA LYS A 61 1.45 2.30 8.74
C LYS A 61 2.26 1.30 7.93
N TYR A 62 1.59 0.46 7.16
CA TYR A 62 2.23 -0.50 6.27
C TYR A 62 3.04 0.20 5.17
N ILE A 63 2.47 1.21 4.53
CA ILE A 63 3.18 2.03 3.53
C ILE A 63 4.42 2.69 4.16
N TYR A 64 4.33 3.23 5.38
CA TYR A 64 5.50 3.78 6.07
C TYR A 64 6.61 2.76 6.27
N LYS A 65 6.27 1.53 6.69
CA LYS A 65 7.27 0.45 6.83
C LYS A 65 7.93 0.09 5.50
N LEU A 66 7.17 0.04 4.40
CA LEU A 66 7.73 -0.18 3.07
C LEU A 66 8.65 0.95 2.60
N ILE A 67 8.36 2.19 2.99
CA ILE A 67 9.23 3.34 2.72
C ILE A 67 10.52 3.22 3.52
N ASP A 68 10.42 2.94 4.82
CA ASP A 68 11.54 2.83 5.75
C ASP A 68 12.50 1.71 5.37
N SER A 69 11.98 0.59 4.89
CA SER A 69 12.78 -0.52 4.35
C SER A 69 13.31 -0.27 2.93
N ASN A 70 13.12 0.92 2.36
CA ASN A 70 13.51 1.30 0.99
C ASN A 70 12.93 0.39 -0.13
N LEU A 71 11.90 -0.41 0.18
CA LEU A 71 11.32 -1.38 -0.76
C LEU A 71 10.58 -0.70 -1.91
N HIS A 72 10.05 0.50 -1.69
CA HIS A 72 9.40 1.32 -2.71
C HIS A 72 10.33 1.69 -3.89
N ARG A 73 11.66 1.70 -3.70
CA ARG A 73 12.62 2.07 -4.76
C ARG A 73 12.89 0.93 -5.74
N THR A 74 12.87 -0.31 -5.25
CA THR A 74 13.22 -1.51 -6.00
C THR A 74 12.02 -2.36 -6.40
N SER A 75 10.84 -2.06 -5.86
CA SER A 75 9.63 -2.86 -6.02
C SER A 75 8.49 -2.08 -6.64
N LEU A 76 7.61 -2.79 -7.34
CA LEU A 76 6.35 -2.26 -7.88
C LEU A 76 5.20 -2.83 -7.06
N ILE A 77 4.59 -1.99 -6.23
CA ILE A 77 3.55 -2.37 -5.29
C ILE A 77 2.31 -1.54 -5.59
N VAL A 78 1.17 -2.21 -5.73
CA VAL A 78 -0.13 -1.56 -5.95
C VAL A 78 -1.05 -1.94 -4.80
N ILE A 79 -1.63 -0.95 -4.14
CA ILE A 79 -2.53 -1.11 -3.01
C ILE A 79 -3.90 -0.59 -3.45
N ARG A 80 -4.82 -1.51 -3.75
CA ARG A 80 -6.16 -1.19 -4.22
C ARG A 80 -7.16 -1.13 -3.10
N TYR A 81 -8.00 -0.09 -3.11
CA TYR A 81 -9.14 -0.03 -2.22
C TYR A 81 -10.16 -1.09 -2.63
N ILE A 82 -10.65 -1.86 -1.66
CA ILE A 82 -11.72 -2.83 -1.90
C ILE A 82 -13.00 -2.36 -1.21
N ASP A 83 -12.91 -2.11 0.09
CA ASP A 83 -13.99 -1.59 0.92
C ASP A 83 -13.43 -0.96 2.19
N VAL A 84 -14.33 -0.50 3.07
CA VAL A 84 -13.99 0.17 4.33
C VAL A 84 -13.12 -0.69 5.26
N GLU A 85 -13.17 -2.02 5.14
CA GLU A 85 -12.43 -2.93 6.02
C GLU A 85 -11.04 -3.30 5.46
N LYS A 86 -10.90 -3.40 4.13
CA LYS A 86 -9.67 -3.93 3.51
C LYS A 86 -9.21 -3.24 2.22
N TYR A 87 -7.90 -3.34 2.02
CA TYR A 87 -7.22 -3.09 0.76
C TYR A 87 -6.62 -4.39 0.22
N ARG A 88 -6.46 -4.48 -1.10
CA ARG A 88 -5.72 -5.54 -1.78
C ARG A 88 -4.32 -5.03 -2.12
N VAL A 89 -3.29 -5.72 -1.66
CA VAL A 89 -1.91 -5.48 -2.04
C VAL A 89 -1.56 -6.41 -3.20
N GLU A 90 -1.05 -5.86 -4.28
CA GLU A 90 -0.57 -6.55 -5.48
C GLU A 90 0.91 -6.21 -5.67
N ILE A 91 1.76 -7.23 -5.74
CA ILE A 91 3.20 -7.04 -5.93
C ILE A 91 3.57 -7.53 -7.33
N TYR A 92 4.13 -6.66 -8.16
CA TYR A 92 4.43 -6.96 -9.56
C TYR A 92 5.92 -7.20 -9.83
N SER A 93 6.80 -6.66 -8.99
CA SER A 93 8.25 -6.86 -9.07
C SER A 93 8.94 -6.45 -7.78
N GLY A 94 10.19 -6.89 -7.59
CA GLY A 94 11.05 -6.52 -6.46
C GLY A 94 11.14 -7.60 -5.39
N ARG A 95 11.35 -7.19 -4.13
CA ARG A 95 11.62 -8.09 -2.99
C ARG A 95 10.33 -8.61 -2.37
N VAL A 96 9.60 -9.46 -3.10
CA VAL A 96 8.27 -9.97 -2.72
C VAL A 96 8.24 -10.57 -1.31
N LYS A 97 9.22 -11.43 -0.97
CA LYS A 97 9.31 -12.09 0.34
C LYS A 97 9.40 -11.09 1.49
N GLU A 98 10.19 -10.02 1.33
CA GLU A 98 10.35 -8.98 2.37
C GLU A 98 9.09 -8.13 2.50
N ILE A 99 8.47 -7.75 1.38
CA ILE A 99 7.23 -6.96 1.37
C ILE A 99 6.12 -7.71 2.12
N ARG A 100 6.00 -9.01 1.86
CA ARG A 100 5.03 -9.88 2.54
C ARG A 100 5.37 -10.08 4.01
N LYS A 101 6.64 -10.32 4.32
CA LYS A 101 7.12 -10.48 5.70
C LYS A 101 6.75 -9.28 6.57
N ILE A 102 6.85 -8.05 6.06
CA ILE A 102 6.41 -6.86 6.79
C ILE A 102 4.91 -6.92 7.13
N ALA A 103 4.06 -7.37 6.20
CA ALA A 103 2.63 -7.49 6.45
C ALA A 103 2.31 -8.61 7.47
N GLU A 104 3.08 -9.70 7.45
CA GLU A 104 2.99 -10.80 8.42
C GLU A 104 3.45 -10.36 9.81
N GLU A 105 4.61 -9.70 9.92
CA GLU A 105 5.15 -9.15 11.18
C GLU A 105 4.21 -8.12 11.82
N MET A 106 3.52 -7.33 11.00
CA MET A 106 2.51 -6.39 11.49
C MET A 106 1.19 -7.07 11.87
N ASN A 107 1.01 -8.35 11.54
CA ASN A 107 -0.24 -9.11 11.72
C ASN A 107 -1.47 -8.40 11.11
N ILE A 108 -1.29 -7.81 9.91
CA ILE A 108 -2.35 -7.02 9.23
C ILE A 108 -3.03 -7.77 8.10
N ILE A 109 -2.55 -8.96 7.76
CA ILE A 109 -3.09 -9.77 6.67
C ILE A 109 -4.49 -10.25 7.05
N ARG A 110 -5.46 -9.93 6.20
CA ARG A 110 -6.84 -10.36 6.34
C ARG A 110 -7.09 -11.58 5.47
N LYS A 111 -7.71 -12.61 6.04
CA LYS A 111 -8.24 -13.73 5.27
C LYS A 111 -9.35 -13.19 4.37
N GLN A 112 -9.31 -13.56 3.09
CA GLN A 112 -10.44 -13.31 2.21
C GLN A 112 -11.61 -14.15 2.76
N LYS A 113 -12.71 -13.51 3.20
CA LYS A 113 -13.95 -14.28 3.45
C LYS A 113 -14.28 -15.01 2.14
N PRO A 114 -14.49 -16.33 2.16
CA PRO A 114 -14.94 -17.02 0.96
C PRO A 114 -16.21 -16.32 0.49
N LYS A 115 -16.30 -16.02 -0.81
CA LYS A 115 -17.58 -15.65 -1.42
C LYS A 115 -18.46 -16.89 -1.25
N ASN A 116 -19.33 -16.91 -0.24
CA ASN A 116 -20.46 -17.83 -0.27
C ASN A 116 -21.25 -17.46 -1.53
N LYS A 117 -21.17 -18.33 -2.54
CA LYS A 117 -22.19 -18.39 -3.58
C LYS A 117 -23.46 -18.81 -2.85
N GLN A 118 -24.39 -17.87 -2.68
CA GLN A 118 -25.81 -18.20 -2.54
C GLN A 118 -26.36 -18.53 -3.92
#